data_AF-A0A821HDD0-F1
#
_entry.id   AF-A0A821HDD0-F1
#
_cell.length_a   1.000
_cell.length_b   1.000
_cell.length_c   1.000
_cell.angle_alpha   90.00
_cell.angle_beta   90.00
_cell.angle_gamma   90.00
#
_symmetry.space_group_name_H-M   'P 1'
#
loop_
_entity.id
_entity.type
_entity.pdbx_description
1 polymer ?
#
loop_
_entity_poly.entity_id
_entity_poly.type
_entity_poly.pdbx_seq_one_letter_code
_entity_poly.pdbx_strand_id
1 'polypeptide(L)'
;MLPYSRTSYVRRLVNTSNVNVPGLFVFRIDSDTIAIGGCGNDSNLLFRPRRGSQLGFTAITIQGPCFTNTSEGDIKCRFGESMIVDAIVISEFQAICLTPSVSLPTFINVSLSTDRGITYQLFSNTFTYTPVEYGLSSADNAQVIILNYTDMIVTIGDHLILGWYLSERKMNNGTNNRMRLEIQMCSVTLNESNGGITENSHIVLQTNLIPILGFQSTSIIIPSIGNSDLPTVFFRIIARDNLTNTVYTGFNSQLIVLHDTTIDTSNYCQTWIEEQPSPSTWNENLLPCPLTIAQARVARCCYEPDPLCMENSYDSSINCRLRRGQPNRDELSAVACYLSRSTNQRNAGTQCCYDSNGQLITHGTGAGTDNRYRPASFPILHFFSDTLPYLACCLLNSNQEHCARYFELRPPRRGGNSPNAWGGTWGDPHFTTLDGSAYTFNGYGEYTYLAITDFSTSVNTAFNPSTQSLIFNAHTLRKRMIRFSCKTTNNSSTIIE
;
A
#
# COMPACT_ATOMS: atom_id res chain seq x y z
N MET A 1 11.06 -48.64 24.52
CA MET A 1 10.69 -47.43 23.77
C MET A 1 9.19 -47.51 23.50
N LEU A 2 8.47 -46.41 23.28
CA LEU A 2 7.11 -46.55 22.73
C LEU A 2 7.25 -47.21 21.35
N PRO A 3 6.43 -48.23 21.01
CA PRO A 3 6.49 -48.86 19.71
C PRO A 3 6.40 -47.81 18.59
N TYR A 4 7.21 -47.96 17.53
CA TYR A 4 7.26 -47.07 16.36
C TYR A 4 7.81 -45.66 16.56
N SER A 5 8.20 -45.26 17.77
CA SER A 5 8.92 -44.01 17.98
C SER A 5 10.37 -44.13 17.52
N ARG A 6 10.78 -43.30 16.56
CA ARG A 6 12.17 -43.25 16.03
C ARG A 6 13.17 -42.60 17.00
N THR A 7 12.80 -42.40 18.27
CA THR A 7 13.62 -41.67 19.23
C THR A 7 13.32 -42.08 20.69
N SER A 8 14.38 -42.24 21.51
CA SER A 8 14.25 -42.50 22.95
C SER A 8 13.79 -41.26 23.74
N TYR A 9 13.88 -40.08 23.12
CA TYR A 9 13.52 -38.79 23.72
C TYR A 9 12.01 -38.63 23.96
N VAL A 10 11.16 -39.40 23.28
CA VAL A 10 9.70 -39.38 23.50
C VAL A 10 9.31 -39.72 24.95
N ARG A 11 10.12 -40.53 25.66
CA ARG A 11 9.91 -40.79 27.10
C ARG A 11 10.09 -39.56 27.98
N ARG A 12 10.78 -38.53 27.48
CA ARG A 12 11.02 -37.28 28.20
C ARG A 12 9.84 -36.32 28.10
N LEU A 13 8.92 -36.49 27.13
CA LEU A 13 7.78 -35.59 26.92
C LEU A 13 6.96 -35.38 28.19
N VAL A 14 6.78 -36.42 29.00
CA VAL A 14 6.04 -36.36 30.27
C VAL A 14 6.72 -35.49 31.34
N ASN A 15 8.05 -35.31 31.24
CA ASN A 15 8.88 -34.59 32.21
C ASN A 15 9.48 -33.30 31.64
N THR A 16 9.24 -33.00 30.37
CA THR A 16 9.74 -31.81 29.66
C THR A 16 8.57 -30.94 29.24
N SER A 17 8.79 -29.63 29.11
CA SER A 17 7.77 -28.67 28.71
C SER A 17 8.44 -27.41 28.18
N ASN A 18 7.76 -26.70 27.28
CA ASN A 18 8.15 -25.35 26.89
C ASN A 18 7.47 -24.23 27.71
N VAL A 19 6.56 -24.59 28.62
CA VAL A 19 5.84 -23.65 29.49
C VAL A 19 6.06 -23.98 30.97
N ASN A 20 7.16 -24.66 31.31
CA ASN A 20 7.55 -25.07 32.66
C ASN A 20 6.49 -25.88 33.45
N VAL A 21 5.55 -26.52 32.76
CA VAL A 21 4.57 -27.44 33.35
C VAL A 21 4.81 -28.84 32.78
N PRO A 22 5.35 -29.80 33.54
CA PRO A 22 5.73 -31.13 33.04
C PRO A 22 4.62 -31.79 32.21
N GLY A 23 4.94 -32.22 30.99
CA GLY A 23 3.98 -32.89 30.10
C GLY A 23 3.07 -31.96 29.30
N LEU A 24 3.03 -30.66 29.61
CA LEU A 24 2.26 -29.67 28.87
C LEU A 24 3.13 -28.99 27.82
N PHE A 25 2.68 -29.03 26.57
CA PHE A 25 3.30 -28.28 25.49
C PHE A 25 2.28 -27.33 24.87
N VAL A 26 2.63 -26.05 24.79
CA VAL A 26 1.77 -25.03 24.20
C VAL A 26 2.44 -24.49 22.96
N PHE A 27 1.81 -24.75 21.81
CA PHE A 27 2.27 -24.30 20.51
C PHE A 27 1.26 -23.31 19.94
N ARG A 28 1.73 -22.18 19.42
CA ARG A 28 0.87 -21.22 18.74
C ARG A 28 0.83 -21.55 17.26
N ILE A 29 -0.35 -21.90 16.73
CA ILE A 29 -0.58 -22.34 15.34
C ILE A 29 -1.08 -21.23 14.41
N ASP A 30 -1.16 -19.98 14.88
CA ASP A 30 -1.70 -18.87 14.11
C ASP A 30 -0.68 -18.21 13.17
N SER A 31 0.33 -18.97 12.76
CA SER A 31 1.46 -18.48 11.98
C SER A 31 1.98 -19.56 11.06
N ASP A 32 2.66 -19.12 9.99
CA ASP A 32 3.40 -19.96 9.05
C ASP A 32 4.49 -20.80 9.71
N THR A 33 4.89 -20.42 10.93
CA THR A 33 5.85 -21.12 11.78
C THR A 33 5.25 -21.45 13.15
N ILE A 34 5.50 -22.66 13.67
CA ILE A 34 5.10 -23.01 15.03
C ILE A 34 6.06 -22.34 16.00
N ALA A 35 5.59 -21.33 16.73
CA ALA A 35 6.37 -20.70 17.80
C ALA A 35 6.17 -21.47 19.12
N ILE A 36 7.27 -21.69 19.83
CA ILE A 36 7.28 -22.22 21.19
C ILE A 36 6.57 -21.17 22.08
N GLY A 37 5.43 -21.51 22.69
CA GLY A 37 4.79 -20.66 23.70
C GLY A 37 5.58 -20.63 25.01
N GLY A 38 5.37 -19.60 25.83
CA GLY A 38 6.08 -19.37 27.10
C GLY A 38 7.02 -18.16 27.05
N CYS A 39 7.57 -17.76 28.20
CA CYS A 39 8.68 -16.82 28.25
C CYS A 39 10.01 -17.58 28.36
N GLY A 40 11.05 -17.07 27.69
CA GLY A 40 12.40 -17.64 27.72
C GLY A 40 13.44 -16.55 27.85
N ASN A 41 14.72 -16.92 27.89
CA ASN A 41 15.81 -15.96 27.81
C ASN A 41 15.62 -15.11 26.54
N ASP A 42 15.92 -13.81 26.65
CA ASP A 42 15.82 -12.67 25.72
C ASP A 42 16.10 -12.88 24.22
N SER A 43 16.45 -14.08 23.76
CA SER A 43 16.85 -14.41 22.40
C SER A 43 15.70 -14.79 21.45
N ASN A 44 14.45 -14.90 21.91
CA ASN A 44 13.29 -15.24 21.06
C ASN A 44 12.19 -14.16 21.07
N LEU A 45 12.59 -12.89 20.98
CA LEU A 45 11.68 -11.75 20.86
C LEU A 45 10.93 -11.77 19.52
N LEU A 46 9.60 -11.77 19.58
CA LEU A 46 8.72 -11.70 18.41
C LEU A 46 7.64 -10.64 18.62
N PHE A 47 7.24 -9.98 17.54
CA PHE A 47 6.07 -9.09 17.55
C PHE A 47 5.15 -9.35 16.36
N ARG A 48 3.86 -9.03 16.52
CA ARG A 48 2.84 -9.07 15.46
C ARG A 48 1.77 -7.97 15.68
N PRO A 49 1.13 -7.44 14.63
CA PRO A 49 1.40 -7.72 13.21
C PRO A 49 2.74 -7.11 12.75
N ARG A 50 3.22 -7.50 11.57
CA ARG A 50 4.45 -6.94 10.98
C ARG A 50 4.22 -5.68 10.14
N ARG A 51 2.95 -5.31 9.97
CA ARG A 51 2.54 -4.15 9.20
C ARG A 51 1.45 -3.40 9.95
N GLY A 52 1.39 -2.09 9.76
CA GLY A 52 0.33 -1.24 10.31
C GLY A 52 0.23 0.08 9.58
N SER A 53 -0.76 0.88 9.96
CA SER A 53 -0.99 2.20 9.34
C SER A 53 0.11 3.18 9.76
N GLN A 54 0.60 3.99 8.83
CA GLN A 54 1.49 5.12 9.15
C GLN A 54 0.87 6.15 10.10
N LEU A 55 -0.45 6.15 10.27
CA LEU A 55 -1.17 7.02 11.22
C LEU A 55 -1.07 6.53 12.68
N GLY A 56 -0.34 5.44 12.93
CA GLY A 56 -0.08 4.92 14.26
C GLY A 56 -1.25 4.18 14.88
N PHE A 57 -1.19 3.99 16.20
CA PHE A 57 -2.15 3.27 17.03
C PHE A 57 -2.37 1.79 16.67
N THR A 58 -1.55 1.22 15.77
CA THR A 58 -1.57 -0.21 15.53
C THR A 58 -1.00 -0.91 16.76
N ALA A 59 -1.81 -1.76 17.39
CA ALA A 59 -1.38 -2.54 18.54
C ALA A 59 -0.49 -3.69 18.09
N ILE A 60 0.80 -3.60 18.39
CA ILE A 60 1.73 -4.71 18.22
C ILE A 60 1.79 -5.52 19.52
N THR A 61 1.45 -6.80 19.43
CA THR A 61 1.65 -7.76 20.51
C THR A 61 3.07 -8.27 20.49
N ILE A 62 3.76 -8.09 21.60
CA ILE A 62 5.13 -8.54 21.84
C ILE A 62 5.08 -9.82 22.66
N GLN A 63 5.88 -10.79 22.24
CA GLN A 63 6.04 -12.09 22.89
C GLN A 63 7.53 -12.32 23.09
N GLY A 64 7.92 -12.75 24.29
CA GLY A 64 9.33 -12.97 24.57
C GLY A 64 9.67 -13.07 26.05
N PRO A 65 10.09 -11.96 26.70
CA PRO A 65 10.66 -12.00 28.04
C PRO A 65 9.56 -12.24 29.08
N CYS A 66 9.96 -12.79 30.23
CA CYS A 66 9.03 -12.96 31.35
C CYS A 66 8.76 -11.58 31.97
N PHE A 67 7.52 -11.09 31.88
CA PHE A 67 7.11 -9.79 32.44
C PHE A 67 6.73 -9.86 33.93
N THR A 68 7.11 -10.93 34.65
CA THR A 68 6.65 -11.23 36.02
C THR A 68 7.13 -10.25 37.09
N ASN A 69 8.27 -9.58 36.88
CA ASN A 69 8.93 -8.72 37.87
C ASN A 69 9.12 -7.27 37.41
N THR A 70 8.42 -6.87 36.35
CA THR A 70 8.66 -5.59 35.68
C THR A 70 7.46 -4.68 35.91
N SER A 71 7.69 -3.48 36.45
CA SER A 71 6.59 -2.53 36.61
C SER A 71 6.14 -2.01 35.23
N GLU A 72 4.87 -1.65 35.08
CA GLU A 72 4.28 -1.29 33.77
C GLU A 72 5.03 -0.13 33.07
N GLY A 73 5.72 0.74 33.83
CA GLY A 73 6.55 1.83 33.29
C GLY A 73 7.99 1.46 32.91
N ASP A 74 8.43 0.24 33.22
CA ASP A 74 9.79 -0.25 32.90
C ASP A 74 9.88 -0.82 31.48
N ILE A 75 8.76 -1.29 30.90
CA ILE A 75 8.73 -1.85 29.55
C ILE A 75 8.50 -0.74 28.53
N LYS A 76 9.45 -0.56 27.62
CA LYS A 76 9.37 0.44 26.55
C LYS A 76 9.65 -0.17 25.20
N CYS A 77 8.87 0.25 24.20
CA CYS A 77 9.11 -0.11 22.81
C CYS A 77 9.72 1.07 22.07
N ARG A 78 10.81 0.81 21.37
CA ARG A 78 11.44 1.79 20.50
C ARG A 78 11.29 1.39 19.05
N PHE A 79 10.72 2.30 18.27
CA PHE A 79 10.48 2.21 16.85
C PHE A 79 11.51 3.11 16.13
N GLY A 80 12.33 2.50 15.27
CA GLY A 80 13.48 3.19 14.67
C GLY A 80 14.51 3.61 15.71
N GLU A 81 15.07 4.81 15.55
CA GLU A 81 16.16 5.31 16.41
C GLU A 81 15.67 6.00 17.68
N SER A 82 14.54 6.71 17.64
CA SER A 82 14.16 7.68 18.68
C SER A 82 12.71 7.62 19.14
N MET A 83 11.80 6.92 18.45
CA MET A 83 10.38 6.93 18.82
C MET A 83 10.13 5.88 19.90
N ILE A 84 9.98 6.32 21.15
CA ILE A 84 9.79 5.45 22.31
C ILE A 84 8.35 5.57 22.79
N VAL A 85 7.70 4.42 23.03
CA VAL A 85 6.36 4.33 23.61
C VAL A 85 6.38 3.39 24.81
N ASP A 86 5.50 3.65 25.76
CA ASP A 86 5.27 2.74 26.88
C ASP A 86 4.52 1.49 26.42
N ALA A 87 4.90 0.34 26.96
CA ALA A 87 4.21 -0.91 26.72
C ALA A 87 3.15 -1.16 27.78
N ILE A 88 2.09 -1.85 27.38
CA ILE A 88 1.00 -2.27 28.26
C ILE A 88 1.18 -3.76 28.51
N VAL A 89 1.50 -4.14 29.74
CA VAL A 89 1.72 -5.54 30.10
C VAL A 89 0.36 -6.23 30.26
N ILE A 90 0.09 -7.22 29.41
CA ILE A 90 -1.19 -7.96 29.40
C ILE A 90 -1.10 -9.22 30.23
N SER A 91 0.06 -9.88 30.20
CA SER A 91 0.34 -11.08 30.98
C SER A 91 1.84 -11.20 31.19
N GLU A 92 2.25 -12.18 32.00
CA GLU A 92 3.65 -12.55 32.18
C GLU A 92 4.40 -12.92 30.87
N PHE A 93 3.68 -13.16 29.77
CA PHE A 93 4.27 -13.54 28.47
C PHE A 93 4.01 -12.54 27.34
N GLN A 94 3.16 -11.53 27.56
CA GLN A 94 2.71 -10.62 26.50
C GLN A 94 2.63 -9.18 26.96
N ALA A 95 3.15 -8.29 26.12
CA ALA A 95 2.96 -6.86 26.22
C ALA A 95 2.43 -6.30 24.89
N ILE A 96 1.75 -5.17 24.94
CA ILE A 96 1.26 -4.44 23.77
C ILE A 96 2.00 -3.12 23.66
N CYS A 97 2.47 -2.78 22.47
CA CYS A 97 2.95 -1.45 22.16
C CYS A 97 2.12 -0.85 21.03
N LEU A 98 1.74 0.41 21.16
CA LEU A 98 1.06 1.13 20.10
C LEU A 98 2.10 1.77 19.19
N THR A 99 2.03 1.49 17.89
CA THR A 99 2.93 2.13 16.93
C THR A 99 2.69 3.64 16.91
N PRO A 100 3.75 4.48 16.97
CA PRO A 100 3.60 5.92 16.77
C PRO A 100 3.16 6.24 15.34
N SER A 101 2.66 7.45 15.11
CA SER A 101 2.45 7.96 13.76
C SER A 101 3.79 8.35 13.13
N VAL A 102 3.95 8.04 11.85
CA VAL A 102 5.11 8.47 11.05
C VAL A 102 4.65 9.27 9.85
N SER A 103 5.49 10.21 9.42
CA SER A 103 5.13 11.11 8.33
C SER A 103 5.11 10.40 6.97
N LEU A 104 6.02 9.45 6.75
CA LEU A 104 6.13 8.69 5.50
C LEU A 104 5.97 7.18 5.75
N PRO A 105 5.40 6.43 4.79
CA PRO A 105 5.45 4.98 4.83
C PRO A 105 6.91 4.51 4.77
N THR A 106 7.28 3.58 5.63
CA THR A 106 8.68 3.16 5.79
C THR A 106 8.80 1.80 6.46
N PHE A 107 10.00 1.22 6.42
CA PHE A 107 10.38 0.03 7.18
C PHE A 107 11.26 0.46 8.34
N ILE A 108 10.90 0.04 9.55
CA ILE A 108 11.64 0.39 10.76
C ILE A 108 11.98 -0.83 11.59
N ASN A 109 13.11 -0.74 12.28
CA ASN A 109 13.48 -1.67 13.33
C ASN A 109 12.62 -1.42 14.57
N VAL A 110 12.24 -2.49 15.24
CA VAL A 110 11.58 -2.42 16.56
C VAL A 110 12.57 -2.95 17.57
N SER A 111 12.61 -2.36 18.76
CA SER A 111 13.38 -2.87 19.89
C SER A 111 12.60 -2.74 21.20
N LEU A 112 12.87 -3.64 22.13
CA LEU A 112 12.23 -3.71 23.43
C LEU A 112 13.23 -3.36 24.52
N SER A 113 12.81 -2.54 25.47
CA SER A 113 13.51 -2.32 26.72
C SER A 113 12.69 -2.89 27.86
N THR A 114 13.36 -3.53 28.80
CA THR A 114 12.78 -4.06 30.05
C THR A 114 13.34 -3.36 31.29
N ASP A 115 14.06 -2.26 31.10
CA ASP A 115 14.86 -1.57 32.12
C ASP A 115 14.67 -0.05 32.09
N ARG A 116 13.44 0.42 31.83
CA ARG A 116 13.05 1.85 31.73
C ARG A 116 13.68 2.60 30.56
N GLY A 117 14.03 1.90 29.50
CA GLY A 117 14.62 2.49 28.30
C GLY A 117 16.13 2.73 28.41
N ILE A 118 16.82 2.06 29.33
CA ILE A 118 18.29 2.15 29.44
C ILE A 118 18.94 1.29 28.35
N THR A 119 18.49 0.04 28.18
CA THR A 119 18.95 -0.87 27.14
C THR A 119 17.81 -1.33 26.24
N TYR A 120 18.15 -1.60 24.98
CA TYR A 120 17.19 -2.01 23.96
C TYR A 120 17.67 -3.26 23.24
N GLN A 121 16.82 -4.27 23.23
CA GLN A 121 17.01 -5.52 22.50
C GLN A 121 16.28 -5.42 21.17
N LEU A 122 17.03 -5.59 20.08
CA LEU A 122 16.51 -5.48 18.72
C LEU A 122 15.73 -6.74 18.33
N PHE A 123 14.52 -6.58 17.81
CA PHE A 123 13.79 -7.69 17.20
C PHE A 123 14.41 -8.05 15.84
N SER A 124 14.44 -9.33 15.49
CA SER A 124 15.01 -9.79 14.21
C SER A 124 14.21 -9.34 12.98
N ASN A 125 12.95 -8.93 13.17
CA ASN A 125 12.05 -8.55 12.08
C ASN A 125 11.80 -7.04 12.08
N THR A 126 11.60 -6.49 10.87
CA THR A 126 11.21 -5.10 10.68
C THR A 126 9.70 -4.94 10.70
N PHE A 127 9.23 -3.78 11.15
CA PHE A 127 7.84 -3.36 11.04
C PHE A 127 7.66 -2.47 9.81
N THR A 128 6.60 -2.70 9.05
CA THR A 128 6.29 -1.93 7.84
C THR A 128 5.13 -0.98 8.09
N TYR A 129 5.37 0.32 7.99
CA TYR A 129 4.30 1.30 7.89
C TYR A 129 3.75 1.31 6.47
N THR A 130 2.45 1.09 6.37
CA THR A 130 1.68 1.10 5.13
C THR A 130 1.04 2.48 4.93
N PRO A 131 0.98 2.98 3.67
CA PRO A 131 0.34 4.24 3.36
C PRO A 131 -1.15 4.20 3.64
N VAL A 132 -1.72 5.37 3.95
CA VAL A 132 -3.17 5.54 4.23
C VAL A 132 -4.02 5.47 2.97
N GLU A 133 -3.42 5.77 1.82
CA GLU A 133 -4.15 6.14 0.60
C GLU A 133 -4.87 4.98 -0.08
N TYR A 134 -4.56 3.73 0.25
CA TYR A 134 -5.02 2.64 -0.62
C TYR A 134 -6.18 1.78 -0.16
N GLY A 135 -6.72 1.87 1.06
CA GLY A 135 -7.90 1.07 1.45
C GLY A 135 -7.83 -0.44 1.15
N LEU A 136 -6.65 -0.95 0.77
CA LEU A 136 -6.42 -2.26 0.21
C LEU A 136 -5.73 -3.06 1.28
N SER A 137 -6.52 -4.00 1.78
CA SER A 137 -6.19 -5.02 2.75
C SER A 137 -4.78 -5.58 2.58
N SER A 138 -3.87 -5.19 3.48
CA SER A 138 -2.95 -6.19 4.02
C SER A 138 -3.79 -7.11 4.91
N ALA A 139 -3.60 -8.42 4.80
CA ALA A 139 -4.46 -9.48 5.36
C ALA A 139 -4.67 -9.47 6.89
N ASP A 140 -4.16 -8.46 7.62
CA ASP A 140 -4.32 -8.29 9.06
C ASP A 140 -5.41 -7.24 9.44
N ASN A 141 -6.48 -7.16 8.63
CA ASN A 141 -7.83 -6.57 8.88
C ASN A 141 -8.03 -5.77 10.18
N ALA A 142 -7.70 -4.48 10.14
CA ALA A 142 -7.90 -3.54 11.23
C ALA A 142 -8.11 -2.11 10.69
N GLN A 143 -9.06 -1.92 9.78
CA GLN A 143 -9.36 -0.61 9.18
C GLN A 143 -10.78 -0.16 9.53
N VAL A 144 -10.98 1.16 9.62
CA VAL A 144 -12.31 1.76 9.64
C VAL A 144 -12.78 1.91 8.19
N ILE A 145 -13.95 1.35 7.89
CA ILE A 145 -14.59 1.40 6.57
C ILE A 145 -15.77 2.36 6.68
N ILE A 146 -16.02 3.16 5.64
CA ILE A 146 -17.23 3.97 5.55
C ILE A 146 -18.21 3.21 4.67
N LEU A 147 -19.38 2.88 5.21
CA LEU A 147 -20.31 1.93 4.57
C LEU A 147 -21.29 2.61 3.60
N ASN A 148 -21.67 3.85 3.91
CA ASN A 148 -22.66 4.60 3.12
C ASN A 148 -22.02 5.68 2.22
N TYR A 149 -20.72 5.91 2.37
CA TYR A 149 -19.95 6.69 1.42
C TYR A 149 -18.94 5.77 0.79
N THR A 150 -18.97 5.82 -0.52
CA THR A 150 -17.95 5.17 -1.31
C THR A 150 -16.90 6.19 -1.73
N ASP A 151 -17.20 7.49 -1.62
CA ASP A 151 -16.45 8.65 -2.11
C ASP A 151 -15.31 9.07 -1.19
N MET A 152 -14.26 9.65 -1.79
CA MET A 152 -13.23 10.37 -1.04
C MET A 152 -13.72 11.75 -0.59
N ILE A 153 -14.88 12.20 -1.05
CA ILE A 153 -15.51 13.45 -0.68
C ILE A 153 -16.67 13.13 0.27
N VAL A 154 -16.72 13.83 1.40
CA VAL A 154 -17.84 13.79 2.33
C VAL A 154 -18.33 15.21 2.57
N THR A 155 -19.64 15.45 2.45
CA THR A 155 -20.20 16.78 2.70
C THR A 155 -20.41 17.01 4.20
N ILE A 156 -20.13 18.23 4.65
CA ILE A 156 -20.36 18.63 6.04
C ILE A 156 -21.86 18.56 6.37
N GLY A 157 -22.18 18.03 7.55
CA GLY A 157 -23.56 17.79 7.98
C GLY A 157 -24.14 16.44 7.53
N ASP A 158 -23.45 15.72 6.65
CA ASP A 158 -23.88 14.38 6.27
C ASP A 158 -23.71 13.38 7.42
N HIS A 159 -24.58 12.38 7.41
CA HIS A 159 -24.48 11.21 8.27
C HIS A 159 -23.54 10.19 7.63
N LEU A 160 -22.43 9.84 8.28
CA LEU A 160 -21.59 8.71 7.89
C LEU A 160 -21.91 7.49 8.72
N ILE A 161 -21.81 6.31 8.12
CA ILE A 161 -21.84 5.03 8.80
C ILE A 161 -20.43 4.46 8.78
N LEU A 162 -19.76 4.48 9.92
CA LEU A 162 -18.44 3.87 10.10
C LEU A 162 -18.62 2.41 10.52
N GLY A 163 -17.92 1.50 9.86
CA GLY A 163 -17.86 0.07 10.16
C GLY A 163 -16.43 -0.37 10.51
N TRP A 164 -16.31 -1.26 11.49
CA TRP A 164 -15.03 -1.84 11.89
C TRP A 164 -15.22 -3.26 12.41
N TYR A 165 -14.11 -4.00 12.49
CA TYR A 165 -14.10 -5.39 12.96
C TYR A 165 -13.20 -5.56 14.19
N LEU A 166 -13.77 -6.07 15.28
CA LEU A 166 -13.05 -6.43 16.49
C LEU A 166 -12.91 -7.95 16.60
N SER A 167 -11.67 -8.44 16.62
CA SER A 167 -11.39 -9.86 16.83
C SER A 167 -11.20 -10.16 18.32
N GLU A 168 -11.45 -11.40 18.72
CA GLU A 168 -11.18 -11.88 20.08
C GLU A 168 -9.74 -11.60 20.52
N ARG A 169 -8.76 -11.73 19.61
CA ARG A 169 -7.35 -11.41 19.90
C ARG A 169 -7.10 -9.96 20.31
N LYS A 170 -7.90 -9.02 19.77
CA LYS A 170 -7.81 -7.59 20.11
C LYS A 170 -8.53 -7.27 21.41
N MET A 171 -9.40 -8.17 21.89
CA MET A 171 -10.29 -7.99 23.04
C MET A 171 -9.93 -8.87 24.25
N ASN A 172 -8.99 -9.82 24.16
CA ASN A 172 -8.76 -10.82 25.22
C ASN A 172 -8.03 -10.29 26.48
N ASN A 173 -8.25 -9.03 26.83
CA ASN A 173 -7.75 -8.39 28.03
C ASN A 173 -8.88 -8.44 29.07
N GLY A 174 -8.59 -8.81 30.33
CA GLY A 174 -9.56 -8.87 31.44
C GLY A 174 -10.27 -7.54 31.80
N THR A 175 -10.22 -6.55 30.91
CA THR A 175 -10.83 -5.23 30.95
C THR A 175 -12.09 -5.12 30.08
N ASN A 176 -12.61 -6.21 29.51
CA ASN A 176 -13.78 -6.20 28.61
C ASN A 176 -14.97 -5.35 29.10
N ASN A 177 -15.29 -5.37 30.39
CA ASN A 177 -16.40 -4.57 30.93
C ASN A 177 -16.06 -3.07 31.08
N ARG A 178 -14.77 -2.72 31.09
CA ARG A 178 -14.25 -1.35 31.26
C ARG A 178 -13.84 -0.68 29.96
N MET A 179 -13.57 -1.44 28.90
CA MET A 179 -13.19 -0.89 27.61
C MET A 179 -14.33 -0.09 26.99
N ARG A 180 -14.00 1.07 26.44
CA ARG A 180 -14.89 1.91 25.64
C ARG A 180 -14.21 2.30 24.35
N LEU A 181 -14.98 2.37 23.27
CA LEU A 181 -14.50 2.93 22.02
C LEU A 181 -14.77 4.43 21.96
N GLU A 182 -13.82 5.13 21.38
CA GLU A 182 -13.86 6.57 21.11
C GLU A 182 -13.56 6.77 19.62
N ILE A 183 -14.41 7.56 18.95
CA ILE A 183 -14.30 7.89 17.54
C ILE A 183 -13.80 9.31 17.42
N GLN A 184 -12.73 9.47 16.66
CA GLN A 184 -12.05 10.73 16.42
C GLN A 184 -12.03 11.04 14.92
N MET A 185 -12.12 12.32 14.58
CA MET A 185 -11.82 12.85 13.26
C MET A 185 -10.52 13.63 13.34
N CYS A 186 -9.50 13.16 12.63
CA CYS A 186 -8.14 13.70 12.70
C CYS A 186 -7.83 14.47 11.41
N SER A 187 -7.43 15.73 11.53
CA SER A 187 -7.01 16.56 10.40
C SER A 187 -5.54 16.33 10.06
N VAL A 188 -5.25 16.36 8.76
CA VAL A 188 -3.90 16.13 8.23
C VAL A 188 -3.52 17.15 7.17
N THR A 189 -2.23 17.47 7.11
CA THR A 189 -1.63 18.29 6.06
C THR A 189 -0.41 17.62 5.46
N LEU A 190 -0.07 18.02 4.23
CA LEU A 190 1.19 17.65 3.60
C LEU A 190 2.36 18.31 4.35
N ASN A 191 3.38 17.52 4.64
CA ASN A 191 4.65 18.03 5.14
C ASN A 191 5.57 18.33 3.96
N GLU A 192 5.68 19.61 3.60
CA GLU A 192 6.47 20.08 2.46
C GLU A 192 7.97 19.72 2.54
N SER A 193 8.50 19.48 3.74
CA SER A 193 9.93 19.18 3.92
C SER A 193 10.30 17.76 3.52
N ASN A 194 9.40 16.79 3.69
CA ASN A 194 9.67 15.38 3.43
C ASN A 194 8.67 14.70 2.47
N GLY A 195 7.56 15.37 2.12
CA GLY A 195 6.50 14.82 1.27
C GLY A 195 5.56 13.82 1.98
N GLY A 196 5.55 13.82 3.31
CA GLY A 196 4.73 12.97 4.15
C GLY A 196 3.50 13.67 4.72
N ILE A 197 2.84 13.05 5.70
CA ILE A 197 1.69 13.61 6.42
C ILE A 197 2.11 14.11 7.80
N THR A 198 1.48 15.19 8.25
CA THR A 198 1.46 15.60 9.65
C THR A 198 0.02 15.62 10.17
N GLU A 199 -0.24 14.97 11.31
CA GLU A 199 -1.51 15.10 12.04
C GLU A 199 -1.51 16.41 12.82
N ASN A 200 -2.50 17.28 12.60
CA ASN A 200 -2.53 18.62 13.19
C ASN A 200 -3.37 18.66 14.47
N SER A 201 -4.63 18.21 14.37
CA SER A 201 -5.59 18.22 15.46
C SER A 201 -6.62 17.13 15.27
N HIS A 202 -7.31 16.76 16.34
CA HIS A 202 -8.44 15.82 16.27
C HIS A 202 -9.64 16.34 17.06
N ILE A 203 -10.82 15.95 16.61
CA ILE A 203 -12.11 16.20 17.27
C ILE A 203 -12.69 14.85 17.67
N VAL A 204 -13.13 14.74 18.91
CA VAL A 204 -13.84 13.55 19.38
C VAL A 204 -15.30 13.63 18.95
N LEU A 205 -15.74 12.69 18.11
CA LEU A 205 -17.09 12.64 17.56
C LEU A 205 -18.05 11.83 18.44
N GLN A 206 -17.55 10.74 19.03
CA GLN A 206 -18.35 9.85 19.86
C GLN A 206 -17.47 9.16 20.90
N THR A 207 -17.99 8.95 22.10
CA THR A 207 -17.30 8.28 23.21
C THR A 207 -18.20 7.22 23.84
N ASN A 208 -17.65 6.44 24.79
CA ASN A 208 -18.40 5.51 25.62
C ASN A 208 -19.14 4.39 24.85
N LEU A 209 -18.70 4.10 23.62
CA LEU A 209 -19.21 2.98 22.84
C LEU A 209 -18.75 1.67 23.44
N ILE A 210 -19.66 0.70 23.59
CA ILE A 210 -19.32 -0.62 24.13
C ILE A 210 -18.78 -1.49 22.99
N PRO A 211 -17.54 -1.99 23.08
CA PRO A 211 -16.98 -2.87 22.06
C PRO A 211 -17.67 -4.22 22.05
N ILE A 212 -18.15 -4.64 20.89
CA ILE A 212 -18.72 -5.99 20.67
C ILE A 212 -17.67 -6.84 19.90
N LEU A 213 -17.78 -8.17 19.88
CA LEU A 213 -16.93 -8.97 18.99
C LEU A 213 -17.53 -9.04 17.59
N GLY A 214 -16.67 -9.11 16.57
CA GLY A 214 -17.06 -9.16 15.16
C GLY A 214 -17.23 -7.79 14.53
N PHE A 215 -17.97 -7.78 13.42
CA PHE A 215 -18.27 -6.56 12.67
C PHE A 215 -19.34 -5.72 13.38
N GLN A 216 -19.13 -4.42 13.43
CA GLN A 216 -20.06 -3.47 14.02
C GLN A 216 -19.91 -2.11 13.36
N SER A 217 -20.94 -1.28 13.52
CA SER A 217 -21.01 0.02 12.87
C SER A 217 -21.76 1.03 13.71
N THR A 218 -21.45 2.30 13.54
CA THR A 218 -22.20 3.43 14.13
C THR A 218 -22.36 4.54 13.13
N SER A 219 -23.38 5.38 13.34
CA SER A 219 -23.56 6.61 12.57
C SER A 219 -22.94 7.79 13.32
N ILE A 220 -22.22 8.64 12.58
CA ILE A 220 -21.67 9.91 13.05
C ILE A 220 -22.19 11.03 12.14
N ILE A 221 -22.19 12.26 12.65
CA ILE A 221 -22.46 13.47 11.88
C ILE A 221 -21.16 14.24 11.75
N ILE A 222 -20.86 14.72 10.53
CA ILE A 222 -19.67 15.54 10.31
C ILE A 222 -19.89 16.92 10.90
N PRO A 223 -19.07 17.34 11.90
CA PRO A 223 -19.21 18.65 12.50
C PRO A 223 -18.80 19.74 11.51
N SER A 224 -19.33 20.94 11.71
CA SER A 224 -18.79 22.12 11.04
C SER A 224 -17.35 22.33 11.50
N ILE A 225 -16.45 22.32 10.53
CA ILE A 225 -15.06 22.74 10.65
C ILE A 225 -15.01 24.12 10.03
N GLY A 226 -14.34 25.09 10.67
CA GLY A 226 -14.33 26.48 10.22
C GLY A 226 -13.82 26.67 8.78
N ASN A 227 -13.74 27.91 8.31
CA ASN A 227 -13.42 28.26 6.92
C ASN A 227 -12.03 27.77 6.48
N SER A 228 -11.96 26.53 5.98
CA SER A 228 -10.84 25.97 5.25
C SER A 228 -11.36 25.36 3.96
N ASP A 229 -10.75 25.73 2.84
CA ASP A 229 -11.05 25.13 1.55
C ASP A 229 -10.49 23.69 1.55
N LEU A 230 -11.39 22.70 1.62
CA LEU A 230 -11.10 21.26 1.42
C LEU A 230 -10.16 20.59 2.44
N PRO A 231 -10.51 20.57 3.73
CA PRO A 231 -9.72 19.89 4.74
C PRO A 231 -9.68 18.37 4.48
N THR A 232 -8.47 17.82 4.56
CA THR A 232 -8.21 16.38 4.48
C THR A 232 -8.17 15.78 5.89
N VAL A 233 -8.94 14.72 6.10
CA VAL A 233 -9.11 14.06 7.40
C VAL A 233 -9.03 12.53 7.26
N PHE A 234 -8.90 11.86 8.39
CA PHE A 234 -9.21 10.43 8.54
C PHE A 234 -9.98 10.21 9.84
N PHE A 235 -10.72 9.10 9.92
CA PHE A 235 -11.40 8.66 11.14
C PHE A 235 -10.56 7.65 11.89
N ARG A 236 -10.41 7.87 13.20
CA ARG A 236 -9.72 6.96 14.11
C ARG A 236 -10.70 6.44 15.14
N ILE A 237 -10.73 5.13 15.33
CA ILE A 237 -11.45 4.48 16.43
C ILE A 237 -10.42 3.93 17.40
N ILE A 238 -10.39 4.42 18.64
CA ILE A 238 -9.49 3.91 19.69
C ILE A 238 -10.28 3.13 20.73
N ALA A 239 -9.67 2.06 21.24
CA ALA A 239 -10.18 1.33 22.40
C ALA A 239 -9.42 1.74 23.65
N ARG A 240 -10.15 2.21 24.67
CA ARG A 240 -9.59 2.84 25.86
C ARG A 240 -10.21 2.25 27.13
N ASP A 241 -9.42 2.10 28.19
CA ASP A 241 -9.95 1.80 29.54
C ASP A 241 -10.64 3.05 30.12
N ASN A 242 -11.89 2.90 30.53
CA ASN A 242 -12.66 4.02 31.09
C ASN A 242 -12.16 4.51 32.47
N LEU A 243 -11.37 3.71 33.19
CA LEU A 243 -10.83 4.07 34.50
C LEU A 243 -9.41 4.61 34.41
N THR A 244 -8.52 3.92 33.69
CA THR A 244 -7.09 4.29 33.63
C THR A 244 -6.76 5.22 32.46
N ASN A 245 -7.71 5.43 31.54
CA ASN A 245 -7.51 6.18 30.29
C ASN A 245 -6.47 5.54 29.33
N THR A 246 -6.00 4.33 29.61
CA THR A 246 -5.02 3.60 28.79
C THR A 246 -5.63 3.18 27.45
N VAL A 247 -4.92 3.44 26.34
CA VAL A 247 -5.36 3.04 24.99
C VAL A 247 -4.73 1.70 24.63
N TYR A 248 -5.55 0.71 24.22
CA TYR A 248 -5.08 -0.64 23.90
C TYR A 248 -4.90 -0.89 22.41
N THR A 249 -5.66 -0.20 21.55
CA THR A 249 -5.57 -0.32 20.11
C THR A 249 -6.27 0.85 19.43
N GLY A 250 -5.95 1.09 18.16
CA GLY A 250 -6.70 1.97 17.29
C GLY A 250 -6.79 1.47 15.86
N PHE A 251 -7.83 1.94 15.16
CA PHE A 251 -8.12 1.66 13.77
C PHE A 251 -8.24 2.98 13.05
N ASN A 252 -7.61 3.11 11.88
CA ASN A 252 -7.70 4.32 11.07
C ASN A 252 -8.46 4.03 9.77
N SER A 253 -9.17 5.02 9.23
CA SER A 253 -9.73 4.98 7.88
C SER A 253 -8.70 5.37 6.83
N GLN A 254 -9.10 5.34 5.56
CA GLN A 254 -8.41 6.06 4.49
C GLN A 254 -8.55 7.59 4.65
N LEU A 255 -7.81 8.35 3.84
CA LEU A 255 -7.94 9.80 3.75
C LEU A 255 -9.25 10.18 3.06
N ILE A 256 -9.85 11.27 3.53
CA ILE A 256 -11.13 11.79 3.08
C ILE A 256 -11.01 13.30 3.01
N VAL A 257 -11.64 13.90 2.00
CA VAL A 257 -11.78 15.33 1.82
C VAL A 257 -13.16 15.72 2.30
N LEU A 258 -13.24 16.64 3.25
CA LEU A 258 -14.52 17.21 3.66
C LEU A 258 -14.85 18.41 2.78
N HIS A 259 -16.11 18.54 2.39
CA HIS A 259 -16.58 19.64 1.56
C HIS A 259 -17.79 20.31 2.20
N ASP A 260 -17.71 21.62 2.38
CA ASP A 260 -18.88 22.43 2.70
C ASP A 260 -19.53 22.87 1.38
N THR A 261 -20.77 22.45 1.12
CA THR A 261 -21.51 22.84 -0.09
C THR A 261 -21.76 24.34 -0.21
N THR A 262 -21.59 25.10 0.87
CA THR A 262 -21.69 26.56 0.86
C THR A 262 -20.41 27.26 0.41
N ILE A 263 -19.28 26.53 0.32
CA ILE A 263 -17.96 27.06 -0.02
C ILE A 263 -17.60 26.64 -1.44
N ASP A 264 -17.34 27.64 -2.30
CA ASP A 264 -16.82 27.41 -3.65
C ASP A 264 -15.33 27.05 -3.61
N THR A 265 -14.94 26.03 -4.38
CA THR A 265 -13.56 25.55 -4.50
C THR A 265 -12.75 26.28 -5.57
N SER A 266 -13.31 27.29 -6.25
CA SER A 266 -12.63 28.07 -7.29
C SER A 266 -11.34 28.72 -6.80
N ASN A 267 -11.31 29.25 -5.57
CA ASN A 267 -10.11 29.87 -5.01
C ASN A 267 -8.98 28.83 -4.85
N TYR A 268 -9.27 27.69 -4.23
CA TYR A 268 -8.32 26.56 -4.13
C TYR A 268 -7.77 26.17 -5.51
N CYS A 269 -8.63 26.01 -6.50
CA CYS A 269 -8.23 25.63 -7.85
C CYS A 269 -7.36 26.69 -8.52
N GLN A 270 -7.68 27.97 -8.36
CA GLN A 270 -6.90 29.06 -8.92
C GLN A 270 -5.49 29.11 -8.32
N THR A 271 -5.39 29.04 -6.99
CA THR A 271 -4.09 28.99 -6.29
C THR A 271 -3.27 27.79 -6.73
N TRP A 272 -3.88 26.60 -6.77
CA TRP A 272 -3.18 25.39 -7.23
C TRP A 272 -2.66 25.55 -8.67
N ILE A 273 -3.48 26.07 -9.59
CA ILE A 273 -3.11 26.31 -11.00
C ILE A 273 -1.90 27.24 -11.11
N GLU A 274 -1.88 28.33 -10.34
CA GLU A 274 -0.81 29.32 -10.36
C GLU A 274 0.52 28.78 -9.82
N GLU A 275 0.46 27.87 -8.86
CA GLU A 275 1.62 27.21 -8.26
C GLU A 275 2.17 26.05 -9.11
N GLN A 276 1.37 25.49 -10.02
CA GLN A 276 1.80 24.33 -10.80
C GLN A 276 2.87 24.68 -11.85
N PRO A 277 3.95 23.89 -11.95
CA PRO A 277 4.91 24.04 -13.03
C PRO A 277 4.37 23.48 -14.35
N SER A 278 4.89 23.98 -15.47
CA SER A 278 4.59 23.44 -16.81
C SER A 278 4.81 21.91 -16.86
N PRO A 279 3.90 21.13 -17.47
CA PRO A 279 4.01 19.67 -17.60
C PRO A 279 5.37 19.20 -18.12
N SER A 280 5.91 19.89 -19.13
CA SER A 280 7.18 19.53 -19.78
C SER A 280 8.37 19.50 -18.82
N THR A 281 8.28 20.16 -17.66
CA THR A 281 9.35 20.14 -16.66
C THR A 281 9.45 18.83 -15.88
N TRP A 282 8.39 18.00 -15.91
CA TRP A 282 8.29 16.81 -15.06
C TRP A 282 7.74 15.56 -15.74
N ASN A 283 7.04 15.65 -16.87
CA ASN A 283 6.39 14.50 -17.52
C ASN A 283 7.16 13.91 -18.72
N GLU A 284 8.41 14.32 -18.92
CA GLU A 284 9.30 13.75 -19.95
C GLU A 284 9.64 12.27 -19.65
N ASN A 285 9.88 11.50 -20.71
CA ASN A 285 10.32 10.09 -20.65
C ASN A 285 9.40 9.14 -19.85
N LEU A 286 8.12 9.49 -19.73
CA LEU A 286 7.10 8.59 -19.20
C LEU A 286 6.76 7.47 -20.19
N LEU A 287 6.35 6.32 -19.67
CA LEU A 287 5.95 5.20 -20.52
C LEU A 287 4.69 5.57 -21.33
N PRO A 288 4.65 5.26 -22.64
CA PRO A 288 3.44 5.48 -23.43
C PRO A 288 2.38 4.44 -23.09
N CYS A 289 1.12 4.88 -23.01
CA CYS A 289 0.04 3.95 -22.70
C CYS A 289 -0.11 2.89 -23.80
N PRO A 290 -0.34 1.62 -23.43
CA PRO A 290 -0.88 0.64 -24.37
C PRO A 290 -2.17 1.19 -24.99
N LEU A 291 -2.40 0.90 -26.27
CA LEU A 291 -3.61 1.39 -26.96
C LEU A 291 -4.86 0.63 -26.55
N THR A 292 -4.69 -0.61 -26.08
CA THR A 292 -5.81 -1.46 -25.63
C THR A 292 -5.56 -2.06 -24.27
N ILE A 293 -6.65 -2.33 -23.56
CA ILE A 293 -6.60 -3.01 -22.26
C ILE A 293 -5.96 -4.40 -22.36
N ALA A 294 -6.16 -5.10 -23.49
CA ALA A 294 -5.54 -6.39 -23.76
C ALA A 294 -4.01 -6.30 -23.77
N GLN A 295 -3.44 -5.24 -24.35
CA GLN A 295 -2.01 -4.98 -24.29
C GLN A 295 -1.54 -4.66 -22.87
N ALA A 296 -2.31 -3.88 -22.11
CA ALA A 296 -1.98 -3.55 -20.73
C ALA A 296 -1.92 -4.79 -19.82
N ARG A 297 -2.84 -5.75 -19.99
CA ARG A 297 -2.88 -7.02 -19.23
C ARG A 297 -1.60 -7.85 -19.37
N VAL A 298 -1.02 -7.87 -20.57
CA VAL A 298 0.21 -8.65 -20.86
C VAL A 298 1.48 -7.86 -20.57
N ALA A 299 1.43 -6.52 -20.57
CA ALA A 299 2.54 -5.63 -20.26
C ALA A 299 2.86 -5.54 -18.75
N ARG A 300 2.84 -6.67 -18.03
CA ARG A 300 3.03 -6.75 -16.57
C ARG A 300 4.42 -6.29 -16.10
N CYS A 301 5.42 -6.24 -16.98
CA CYS A 301 6.72 -5.62 -16.69
C CYS A 301 6.61 -4.14 -16.30
N CYS A 302 5.61 -3.50 -16.87
CA CYS A 302 5.63 -2.07 -17.14
C CYS A 302 4.38 -1.39 -16.60
N TYR A 303 3.30 -2.17 -16.41
CA TYR A 303 2.03 -1.72 -15.89
C TYR A 303 1.49 -2.65 -14.79
N GLU A 304 0.72 -2.09 -13.87
CA GLU A 304 -0.04 -2.79 -12.84
C GLU A 304 -1.48 -2.27 -12.78
N PRO A 305 -2.48 -3.11 -12.46
CA PRO A 305 -3.86 -2.66 -12.33
C PRO A 305 -3.98 -1.53 -11.31
N ASP A 306 -4.75 -0.50 -11.65
CA ASP A 306 -5.13 0.53 -10.69
C ASP A 306 -6.19 -0.02 -9.74
N PRO A 307 -5.94 -0.07 -8.43
CA PRO A 307 -6.88 -0.65 -7.49
C PRO A 307 -8.19 0.12 -7.33
N LEU A 308 -8.24 1.39 -7.73
CA LEU A 308 -9.45 2.20 -7.73
C LEU A 308 -10.27 2.05 -9.03
N CYS A 309 -9.73 1.35 -10.02
CA CYS A 309 -10.36 1.14 -11.32
C CYS A 309 -9.91 -0.17 -11.96
N MET A 310 -10.54 -1.29 -11.56
CA MET A 310 -10.19 -2.64 -11.99
C MET A 310 -11.33 -3.29 -12.78
N GLU A 311 -10.99 -4.11 -13.78
CA GLU A 311 -11.97 -4.79 -14.64
C GLU A 311 -12.94 -5.71 -13.89
N ASN A 312 -12.47 -6.38 -12.84
CA ASN A 312 -13.21 -7.36 -12.07
C ASN A 312 -13.51 -6.85 -10.65
N SER A 313 -13.80 -5.55 -10.51
CA SER A 313 -14.22 -5.01 -9.22
C SER A 313 -15.48 -5.73 -8.74
N TYR A 314 -15.46 -6.22 -7.50
CA TYR A 314 -16.63 -6.82 -6.85
C TYR A 314 -17.77 -5.82 -6.64
N ASP A 315 -17.43 -4.52 -6.62
CA ASP A 315 -18.38 -3.43 -6.49
C ASP A 315 -18.24 -2.48 -7.68
N SER A 316 -19.19 -2.59 -8.63
CA SER A 316 -19.25 -1.74 -9.82
C SER A 316 -19.69 -0.30 -9.50
N SER A 317 -20.33 -0.08 -8.35
CA SER A 317 -20.82 1.26 -7.97
C SER A 317 -19.69 2.20 -7.55
N ILE A 318 -18.53 1.65 -7.18
CA ILE A 318 -17.36 2.41 -6.73
C ILE A 318 -16.19 2.34 -7.72
N ASN A 319 -16.21 1.36 -8.63
CA ASN A 319 -15.16 1.15 -9.59
C ASN A 319 -15.00 2.37 -10.53
N CYS A 320 -13.75 2.76 -10.78
CA CYS A 320 -13.39 3.80 -11.74
C CYS A 320 -14.04 5.15 -11.50
N ARG A 321 -14.46 5.46 -10.26
CA ARG A 321 -15.26 6.66 -10.01
C ARG A 321 -14.52 7.96 -10.30
N LEU A 322 -13.22 8.03 -9.99
CA LEU A 322 -12.36 9.18 -10.35
C LEU A 322 -12.10 9.30 -11.86
N ARG A 323 -12.65 8.38 -12.65
CA ARG A 323 -12.47 8.25 -14.09
C ARG A 323 -13.81 7.98 -14.79
N ARG A 324 -14.90 8.52 -14.24
CA ARG A 324 -16.20 8.56 -14.91
C ARG A 324 -16.24 9.78 -15.83
N GLY A 325 -16.52 9.53 -17.10
CA GLY A 325 -16.76 10.57 -18.08
C GLY A 325 -18.05 11.33 -17.78
N GLN A 326 -18.08 12.62 -18.09
CA GLN A 326 -19.28 13.43 -18.00
C GLN A 326 -20.26 13.09 -19.15
N PRO A 327 -21.45 12.53 -18.88
CA PRO A 327 -22.38 12.13 -19.93
C PRO A 327 -22.86 13.32 -20.79
N ASN A 328 -22.97 14.51 -20.18
CA ASN A 328 -23.43 15.73 -20.84
C ASN A 328 -22.43 16.27 -21.88
N ARG A 329 -21.25 15.65 -22.02
CA ARG A 329 -20.18 16.07 -22.93
C ARG A 329 -19.64 14.95 -23.80
N ASP A 330 -20.38 13.85 -23.89
CA ASP A 330 -19.97 12.66 -24.64
C ASP A 330 -18.58 12.12 -24.22
N GLU A 331 -18.19 12.34 -22.95
CA GLU A 331 -16.92 11.82 -22.43
C GLU A 331 -17.07 10.34 -22.07
N LEU A 332 -16.07 9.55 -22.46
CA LEU A 332 -16.02 8.13 -22.15
C LEU A 332 -15.72 7.92 -20.66
N SER A 333 -16.35 6.90 -20.07
CA SER A 333 -16.01 6.42 -18.72
C SER A 333 -15.04 5.27 -18.78
N ALA A 334 -14.06 5.26 -17.88
CA ALA A 334 -13.15 4.15 -17.74
C ALA A 334 -13.85 2.94 -17.11
N VAL A 335 -13.53 1.75 -17.59
CA VAL A 335 -13.90 0.46 -16.95
C VAL A 335 -12.72 -0.20 -16.25
N ALA A 336 -11.51 0.22 -16.60
CA ALA A 336 -10.27 -0.18 -15.93
C ALA A 336 -9.14 0.79 -16.25
N CYS A 337 -8.23 0.94 -15.29
CA CYS A 337 -7.00 1.70 -15.45
C CYS A 337 -5.79 0.87 -15.04
N TYR A 338 -4.64 1.26 -15.58
CA TYR A 338 -3.35 0.67 -15.29
C TYR A 338 -2.36 1.78 -14.97
N LEU A 339 -1.65 1.62 -13.87
CA LEU A 339 -0.55 2.48 -13.47
C LEU A 339 0.74 1.95 -14.10
N SER A 340 1.67 2.82 -14.48
CA SER A 340 3.04 2.39 -14.81
C SER A 340 3.63 1.57 -13.66
N ARG A 341 4.76 0.86 -13.82
CA ARG A 341 5.52 0.21 -12.74
C ARG A 341 6.78 0.97 -12.29
N SER A 342 7.30 1.84 -13.16
CA SER A 342 8.42 2.71 -12.90
C SER A 342 8.01 4.17 -12.75
N THR A 343 8.91 4.96 -12.19
CA THR A 343 8.90 6.42 -12.28
C THR A 343 9.84 6.89 -13.39
N ASN A 344 9.68 8.14 -13.84
CA ASN A 344 10.77 8.85 -14.50
C ASN A 344 11.75 9.46 -13.45
N GLN A 345 12.71 10.25 -13.92
CA GLN A 345 13.71 10.94 -13.07
C GLN A 345 13.10 12.00 -12.13
N ARG A 346 11.83 12.36 -12.33
CA ARG A 346 11.10 13.39 -11.58
C ARG A 346 10.03 12.77 -10.66
N ASN A 347 10.09 11.45 -10.43
CA ASN A 347 9.14 10.67 -9.64
C ASN A 347 7.73 10.54 -10.24
N ALA A 348 7.54 11.06 -11.45
CA ALA A 348 6.26 11.02 -12.15
C ALA A 348 5.95 9.62 -12.67
N GLY A 349 4.66 9.33 -12.81
CA GLY A 349 4.14 8.07 -13.33
C GLY A 349 3.01 8.30 -14.32
N THR A 350 2.55 7.22 -14.94
CA THR A 350 1.48 7.28 -15.93
C THR A 350 0.30 6.44 -15.46
N GLN A 351 -0.91 6.95 -15.64
CA GLN A 351 -2.15 6.19 -15.53
C GLN A 351 -2.79 6.08 -16.91
N CYS A 352 -3.11 4.86 -17.33
CA CYS A 352 -3.73 4.53 -18.60
C CYS A 352 -5.11 3.97 -18.35
N CYS A 353 -6.16 4.65 -18.81
CA CYS A 353 -7.55 4.24 -18.58
C CYS A 353 -8.23 3.84 -19.89
N TYR A 354 -9.03 2.79 -19.83
CA TYR A 354 -9.65 2.17 -21.01
C TYR A 354 -11.17 2.20 -20.90
N ASP A 355 -11.84 2.44 -22.02
CA ASP A 355 -13.29 2.43 -22.12
C ASP A 355 -13.86 1.00 -22.17
N SER A 356 -15.19 0.90 -22.26
CA SER A 356 -15.90 -0.37 -22.37
C SER A 356 -15.57 -1.18 -23.65
N ASN A 357 -15.03 -0.53 -24.69
CA ASN A 357 -14.53 -1.20 -25.90
C ASN A 357 -13.07 -1.67 -25.75
N GLY A 358 -12.46 -1.46 -24.58
CA GLY A 358 -11.07 -1.79 -24.29
C GLY A 358 -10.07 -0.86 -24.97
N GLN A 359 -10.49 0.33 -25.43
CA GLN A 359 -9.65 1.32 -26.08
C GLN A 359 -9.16 2.38 -25.09
N LEU A 360 -7.96 2.91 -25.30
CA LEU A 360 -7.38 3.96 -24.48
C LEU A 360 -8.22 5.26 -24.58
N ILE A 361 -8.65 5.77 -23.43
CA ILE A 361 -9.30 7.08 -23.32
C ILE A 361 -8.22 8.16 -23.27
N THR A 362 -8.30 9.14 -24.18
CA THR A 362 -7.23 10.14 -24.41
C THR A 362 -7.64 11.58 -24.08
N HIS A 363 -8.88 11.80 -23.64
CA HIS A 363 -9.41 13.10 -23.27
C HIS A 363 -10.61 12.95 -22.33
N GLY A 364 -10.99 14.04 -21.68
CA GLY A 364 -12.11 14.08 -20.75
C GLY A 364 -11.79 13.44 -19.40
N THR A 365 -12.77 13.50 -18.50
CA THR A 365 -12.63 13.08 -17.10
C THR A 365 -12.41 11.58 -16.90
N GLY A 366 -12.77 10.74 -17.89
CA GLY A 366 -12.47 9.31 -17.87
C GLY A 366 -11.07 8.93 -18.35
N ALA A 367 -10.28 9.86 -18.88
CA ALA A 367 -8.91 9.59 -19.26
C ALA A 367 -7.99 9.43 -18.05
N GLY A 368 -7.00 8.55 -18.17
CA GLY A 368 -5.89 8.50 -17.22
C GLY A 368 -4.89 9.64 -17.50
N THR A 369 -4.18 10.08 -16.48
CA THR A 369 -3.30 11.25 -16.52
C THR A 369 -1.82 10.89 -16.40
N ASP A 370 -0.96 11.79 -16.88
CA ASP A 370 0.39 11.91 -16.35
C ASP A 370 0.29 12.38 -14.89
N ASN A 371 0.75 11.56 -13.96
CA ASN A 371 0.72 11.86 -12.53
C ASN A 371 2.07 12.44 -12.12
N ARG A 372 2.04 13.58 -11.42
CA ARG A 372 3.26 14.24 -10.93
C ARG A 372 4.05 13.33 -10.02
N TYR A 373 3.36 12.52 -9.22
CA TYR A 373 3.95 11.49 -8.39
C TYR A 373 3.32 10.14 -8.68
N ARG A 374 4.16 9.13 -8.86
CA ARG A 374 3.71 7.75 -9.03
C ARG A 374 3.02 7.27 -7.74
N PRO A 375 1.77 6.81 -7.80
CA PRO A 375 1.01 6.49 -6.60
C PRO A 375 1.61 5.36 -5.74
N ALA A 376 2.10 4.28 -6.37
CA ALA A 376 2.66 3.15 -5.63
C ALA A 376 3.97 3.47 -4.88
N SER A 377 4.73 4.47 -5.33
CA SER A 377 6.01 4.85 -4.71
C SER A 377 5.90 6.09 -3.83
N PHE A 378 5.00 7.00 -4.19
CA PHE A 378 4.82 8.30 -3.54
C PHE A 378 3.33 8.57 -3.31
N PRO A 379 2.63 7.71 -2.55
CA PRO A 379 1.18 7.80 -2.38
C PRO A 379 0.76 9.16 -1.82
N ILE A 380 1.36 9.60 -0.71
CA ILE A 380 0.98 10.87 -0.09
C ILE A 380 1.15 12.07 -1.02
N LEU A 381 2.28 12.13 -1.73
CA LEU A 381 2.51 13.20 -2.70
C LEU A 381 1.54 13.11 -3.88
N HIS A 382 1.19 11.91 -4.33
CA HIS A 382 0.17 11.69 -5.36
C HIS A 382 -1.21 12.19 -4.89
N PHE A 383 -1.62 11.86 -3.66
CA PHE A 383 -2.86 12.33 -3.08
C PHE A 383 -2.96 13.86 -3.13
N PHE A 384 -1.98 14.57 -2.57
CA PHE A 384 -2.04 16.02 -2.46
C PHE A 384 -1.74 16.75 -3.79
N SER A 385 -0.94 16.18 -4.68
CA SER A 385 -0.50 16.85 -5.93
C SER A 385 -1.32 16.50 -7.16
N ASP A 386 -2.02 15.36 -7.15
CA ASP A 386 -2.76 14.84 -8.30
C ASP A 386 -4.24 14.57 -7.96
N THR A 387 -4.52 13.89 -6.85
CA THR A 387 -5.89 13.45 -6.49
C THR A 387 -6.75 14.56 -5.91
N LEU A 388 -6.29 15.23 -4.85
CA LEU A 388 -6.99 16.34 -4.18
C LEU A 388 -7.37 17.47 -5.15
N PRO A 389 -6.47 17.97 -6.02
CA PRO A 389 -6.84 18.96 -7.02
C PRO A 389 -7.82 18.46 -8.08
N TYR A 390 -7.80 17.16 -8.42
CA TYR A 390 -8.84 16.59 -9.30
C TYR A 390 -10.21 16.60 -8.61
N LEU A 391 -10.27 16.16 -7.34
CA LEU A 391 -11.50 16.19 -6.54
C LEU A 391 -12.06 17.62 -6.46
N ALA A 392 -11.19 18.59 -6.13
CA ALA A 392 -11.56 20.00 -6.05
C ALA A 392 -12.05 20.54 -7.40
N CYS A 393 -11.25 20.45 -8.44
CA CYS A 393 -11.43 21.25 -9.66
C CYS A 393 -12.28 20.57 -10.73
N CYS A 394 -12.44 19.24 -10.68
CA CYS A 394 -13.23 18.49 -11.65
C CYS A 394 -14.51 17.87 -11.07
N LEU A 395 -14.54 17.53 -9.78
CA LEU A 395 -15.72 16.89 -9.16
C LEU A 395 -16.56 17.84 -8.31
N LEU A 396 -15.92 18.71 -7.51
CA LEU A 396 -16.61 19.65 -6.63
C LEU A 396 -16.92 20.98 -7.31
N ASN A 397 -15.98 21.53 -8.07
CA ASN A 397 -16.17 22.79 -8.77
C ASN A 397 -17.06 22.62 -10.01
N SER A 398 -18.09 23.46 -10.12
CA SER A 398 -18.95 23.54 -11.31
C SER A 398 -18.30 24.30 -12.49
N ASN A 399 -17.23 25.06 -12.26
CA ASN A 399 -16.54 25.82 -13.29
C ASN A 399 -15.67 24.90 -14.15
N GLN A 400 -16.17 24.64 -15.36
CA GLN A 400 -15.53 23.83 -16.39
C GLN A 400 -14.09 24.25 -16.71
N GLU A 401 -13.79 25.55 -16.62
CA GLU A 401 -12.46 26.06 -16.97
C GLU A 401 -11.39 25.51 -16.02
N HIS A 402 -11.67 25.40 -14.72
CA HIS A 402 -10.70 24.87 -13.75
C HIS A 402 -10.39 23.39 -14.00
N CYS A 403 -11.39 22.58 -14.38
CA CYS A 403 -11.13 21.18 -14.75
C CYS A 403 -10.33 21.08 -16.05
N ALA A 404 -10.60 21.93 -17.05
CA ALA A 404 -9.80 21.98 -18.26
C ALA A 404 -8.34 22.36 -17.96
N ARG A 405 -8.12 23.38 -17.11
CA ARG A 405 -6.79 23.79 -16.64
C ARG A 405 -6.10 22.71 -15.83
N TYR A 406 -6.83 21.91 -15.04
CA TYR A 406 -6.27 20.71 -14.41
C TYR A 406 -5.70 19.76 -15.45
N PHE A 407 -6.45 19.44 -16.51
CA PHE A 407 -5.97 18.56 -17.59
C PHE A 407 -4.86 19.18 -18.45
N GLU A 408 -4.71 20.51 -18.50
CA GLU A 408 -3.51 21.12 -19.08
C GLU A 408 -2.27 20.85 -18.21
N LEU A 409 -2.43 20.87 -16.89
CA LEU A 409 -1.35 20.67 -15.91
C LEU A 409 -1.10 19.19 -15.56
N ARG A 410 -2.06 18.31 -15.83
CA ARG A 410 -2.02 16.85 -15.70
C ARG A 410 -2.58 16.22 -16.98
N PRO A 411 -1.83 16.28 -18.08
CA PRO A 411 -2.33 15.90 -19.39
C PRO A 411 -2.72 14.42 -19.46
N PRO A 412 -3.82 14.09 -20.16
CA PRO A 412 -4.11 12.72 -20.53
C PRO A 412 -2.94 12.10 -21.30
N ARG A 413 -2.48 10.91 -20.88
CA ARG A 413 -1.37 10.24 -21.57
C ARG A 413 -1.87 9.69 -22.91
N ARG A 414 -1.18 10.07 -23.98
CA ARG A 414 -1.39 9.47 -25.30
C ARG A 414 -0.76 8.08 -25.36
N GLY A 415 -1.41 7.19 -26.10
CA GLY A 415 -0.85 5.88 -26.35
C GLY A 415 0.25 5.91 -27.39
N GLY A 416 1.06 4.86 -27.39
CA GLY A 416 2.16 4.73 -28.34
C GLY A 416 2.49 3.27 -28.59
N ASN A 417 2.43 2.88 -29.86
CA ASN A 417 2.95 1.62 -30.34
C ASN A 417 4.29 1.90 -31.04
N SER A 418 5.37 2.13 -30.28
CA SER A 418 6.69 2.18 -30.90
C SER A 418 7.22 0.75 -31.06
N PRO A 419 7.25 0.16 -32.27
CA PRO A 419 7.82 -1.16 -32.51
C PRO A 419 9.33 -1.23 -32.22
N ASN A 420 9.98 -0.07 -32.04
CA ASN A 420 11.42 0.05 -31.78
C ASN A 420 11.78 0.09 -30.29
N ALA A 421 10.83 -0.13 -29.38
CA ALA A 421 11.11 -0.20 -27.95
C ALA A 421 11.56 -1.61 -27.55
N TRP A 422 12.73 -1.71 -26.93
CA TRP A 422 13.26 -2.96 -26.40
C TRP A 422 12.38 -3.43 -25.22
N GLY A 423 11.74 -4.59 -25.36
CA GLY A 423 11.03 -5.25 -24.28
C GLY A 423 12.01 -5.98 -23.35
N GLY A 424 12.03 -5.61 -22.07
CA GLY A 424 12.83 -6.29 -21.05
C GLY A 424 11.96 -7.19 -20.16
N THR A 425 12.42 -8.39 -19.85
CA THR A 425 11.85 -9.27 -18.82
C THR A 425 12.76 -9.27 -17.59
N TRP A 426 12.21 -9.28 -16.38
CA TRP A 426 12.95 -9.32 -15.11
C TRP A 426 12.56 -10.58 -14.31
N GLY A 427 13.54 -11.42 -13.94
CA GLY A 427 13.33 -12.59 -13.06
C GLY A 427 14.39 -13.70 -13.22
N ASP A 428 14.56 -14.54 -12.18
CA ASP A 428 15.10 -15.92 -12.30
C ASP A 428 14.17 -16.68 -13.26
N PRO A 429 14.62 -17.59 -14.15
CA PRO A 429 14.10 -17.65 -15.51
C PRO A 429 12.74 -18.35 -15.52
N HIS A 430 11.71 -17.56 -15.24
CA HIS A 430 10.32 -17.88 -15.42
C HIS A 430 9.83 -16.97 -16.55
N PHE A 431 9.53 -17.54 -17.70
CA PHE A 431 8.97 -16.77 -18.81
C PHE A 431 7.62 -17.35 -19.18
N THR A 432 6.70 -16.48 -19.57
CA THR A 432 5.40 -16.87 -20.12
C THR A 432 5.42 -16.54 -21.60
N THR A 433 5.12 -17.51 -22.45
CA THR A 433 5.03 -17.32 -23.91
C THR A 433 3.78 -16.52 -24.27
N LEU A 434 3.70 -16.04 -25.52
CA LEU A 434 2.62 -15.16 -26.00
C LEU A 434 1.22 -15.82 -25.95
N ASP A 435 1.16 -17.15 -25.91
CA ASP A 435 -0.05 -17.96 -25.72
C ASP A 435 -0.45 -18.13 -24.24
N GLY A 436 0.29 -17.53 -23.29
CA GLY A 436 0.01 -17.61 -21.86
C GLY A 436 0.60 -18.84 -21.16
N SER A 437 1.37 -19.68 -21.86
CA SER A 437 2.01 -20.86 -21.25
C SER A 437 3.23 -20.45 -20.41
N ALA A 438 3.26 -20.84 -19.13
CA ALA A 438 4.34 -20.49 -18.21
C ALA A 438 5.44 -21.58 -18.20
N TYR A 439 6.69 -21.17 -18.40
CA TYR A 439 7.88 -22.01 -18.38
C TYR A 439 8.80 -21.59 -17.23
N THR A 440 9.36 -22.58 -16.54
CA THR A 440 10.45 -22.40 -15.59
C THR A 440 11.70 -23.03 -16.18
N PHE A 441 12.75 -22.24 -16.32
CA PHE A 441 13.95 -22.60 -17.06
C PHE A 441 15.17 -22.47 -16.16
N ASN A 442 15.79 -23.59 -15.81
CA ASN A 442 16.98 -23.66 -14.95
C ASN A 442 18.15 -24.37 -15.66
N GLY A 443 18.36 -24.06 -16.95
CA GLY A 443 19.38 -24.72 -17.78
C GLY A 443 20.73 -23.99 -17.80
N TYR A 444 21.83 -24.74 -17.89
CA TYR A 444 23.18 -24.24 -18.21
C TYR A 444 23.45 -24.50 -19.69
N GLY A 445 23.87 -23.52 -20.49
CA GLY A 445 24.15 -23.67 -21.94
C GLY A 445 23.38 -22.70 -22.84
N GLU A 446 23.41 -22.96 -24.15
CA GLU A 446 22.79 -22.15 -25.22
C GLU A 446 21.39 -22.64 -25.61
N TYR A 447 20.42 -21.73 -25.68
CA TYR A 447 19.03 -22.04 -25.94
C TYR A 447 18.40 -21.06 -26.92
N THR A 448 17.50 -21.53 -27.78
CA THR A 448 16.69 -20.69 -28.66
C THR A 448 15.35 -20.38 -28.01
N TYR A 449 15.05 -19.10 -27.77
CA TYR A 449 13.81 -18.67 -27.10
C TYR A 449 12.61 -18.51 -28.03
N LEU A 450 12.84 -18.15 -29.29
CA LEU A 450 11.82 -18.05 -30.32
C LEU A 450 12.39 -18.57 -31.64
N ALA A 451 11.74 -19.58 -32.21
CA ALA A 451 12.01 -20.10 -33.55
C ALA A 451 10.75 -19.92 -34.40
N ILE A 452 10.83 -19.09 -35.43
CA ILE A 452 9.72 -18.83 -36.36
C ILE A 452 9.91 -19.77 -37.55
N THR A 453 8.97 -20.70 -37.75
CA THR A 453 9.03 -21.71 -38.83
C THR A 453 8.21 -21.34 -40.06
N ASP A 454 7.38 -20.30 -39.97
CA ASP A 454 6.48 -19.86 -41.03
C ASP A 454 6.87 -18.45 -41.53
N PHE A 455 7.21 -18.36 -42.82
CA PHE A 455 7.66 -17.13 -43.49
C PHE A 455 6.54 -16.11 -43.70
N SER A 456 5.28 -16.48 -43.44
CA SER A 456 4.11 -15.58 -43.51
C SER A 456 3.91 -14.71 -42.26
N THR A 457 4.58 -15.04 -41.16
CA THR A 457 4.53 -14.28 -39.90
C THR A 457 5.60 -13.19 -39.87
N SER A 458 5.19 -11.92 -40.03
CA SER A 458 6.07 -10.78 -39.80
C SER A 458 6.11 -10.42 -38.31
N VAL A 459 7.23 -10.71 -37.64
CA VAL A 459 7.52 -10.16 -36.31
C VAL A 459 8.31 -8.86 -36.49
N ASN A 460 7.68 -7.71 -36.21
CA ASN A 460 8.37 -6.42 -36.18
C ASN A 460 9.15 -6.26 -34.87
N THR A 461 10.27 -6.97 -34.78
CA THR A 461 11.40 -6.60 -33.91
C THR A 461 12.40 -5.82 -34.76
N ALA A 462 12.99 -4.73 -34.28
CA ALA A 462 14.10 -4.08 -34.99
C ALA A 462 15.27 -5.08 -35.12
N PHE A 463 15.34 -5.69 -36.29
CA PHE A 463 16.16 -6.85 -36.61
C PHE A 463 17.37 -6.36 -37.41
N ASN A 464 18.59 -6.64 -36.92
CA ASN A 464 19.76 -6.59 -37.77
C ASN A 464 19.69 -7.80 -38.71
N PRO A 465 19.65 -7.66 -40.05
CA PRO A 465 19.42 -8.76 -40.98
C PRO A 465 20.53 -9.84 -41.01
N SER A 466 21.59 -9.68 -40.22
CA SER A 466 22.85 -10.42 -40.35
C SER A 466 23.01 -11.66 -39.45
N THR A 467 22.04 -12.06 -38.61
CA THR A 467 22.28 -13.19 -37.67
C THR A 467 21.17 -14.24 -37.48
N GLN A 468 19.96 -14.04 -38.02
CA GLN A 468 18.84 -15.02 -38.09
C GLN A 468 18.66 -16.04 -36.92
N SER A 469 19.03 -15.71 -35.68
CA SER A 469 18.69 -16.50 -34.47
C SER A 469 19.00 -15.71 -33.20
N LEU A 470 18.21 -15.95 -32.13
CA LEU A 470 18.36 -15.35 -30.81
C LEU A 470 18.73 -16.47 -29.82
N ILE A 471 20.03 -16.53 -29.46
CA ILE A 471 20.62 -17.55 -28.59
C ILE A 471 20.77 -17.00 -27.16
N PHE A 472 20.33 -17.76 -26.17
CA PHE A 472 20.37 -17.45 -24.74
C PHE A 472 21.38 -18.36 -24.06
N ASN A 473 22.42 -17.79 -23.45
CA ASN A 473 23.30 -18.52 -22.54
C ASN A 473 22.92 -18.23 -21.08
N ALA A 474 22.62 -19.26 -20.30
CA ALA A 474 22.30 -19.12 -18.88
C ALA A 474 23.45 -19.66 -18.01
N HIS A 475 24.00 -18.79 -17.14
CA HIS A 475 24.98 -19.14 -16.11
C HIS A 475 24.64 -18.49 -14.78
N THR A 476 24.80 -19.25 -13.69
CA THR A 476 24.50 -18.82 -12.32
C THR A 476 25.65 -18.06 -11.64
N LEU A 477 25.29 -16.88 -11.12
CA LEU A 477 25.63 -16.24 -9.84
C LEU A 477 26.94 -15.42 -9.61
N ARG A 478 26.65 -14.23 -9.03
CA ARG A 478 27.43 -13.32 -8.15
C ARG A 478 28.26 -12.18 -8.78
N LYS A 479 27.72 -10.97 -8.53
CA LYS A 479 28.31 -9.62 -8.55
C LYS A 479 28.69 -9.02 -9.92
N ARG A 480 27.89 -7.99 -10.26
CA ARG A 480 28.16 -6.82 -11.12
C ARG A 480 28.11 -7.05 -12.65
N MET A 481 27.17 -6.32 -13.25
CA MET A 481 27.00 -5.94 -14.66
C MET A 481 27.08 -7.05 -15.72
N ILE A 482 25.94 -7.29 -16.37
CA ILE A 482 25.91 -7.88 -17.72
C ILE A 482 26.42 -6.79 -18.67
N ARG A 483 27.66 -6.96 -19.16
CA ARG A 483 28.23 -6.14 -20.23
C ARG A 483 28.10 -6.93 -21.53
N PHE A 484 27.29 -6.43 -22.45
CA PHE A 484 27.18 -6.99 -23.78
C PHE A 484 28.38 -6.51 -24.62
N SER A 485 29.17 -7.44 -25.15
CA SER A 485 30.21 -7.14 -26.13
C SER A 485 30.03 -8.05 -27.32
N CYS A 486 29.89 -7.44 -28.49
CA CYS A 486 29.80 -8.11 -29.78
C CYS A 486 31.20 -8.18 -30.40
N LYS A 487 31.59 -9.34 -30.93
CA LYS A 487 32.80 -9.48 -31.75
C LYS A 487 32.46 -10.34 -32.95
N THR A 488 32.72 -9.85 -34.16
CA THR A 488 32.74 -10.66 -35.38
C THR A 488 33.98 -10.31 -36.20
N THR A 489 34.62 -11.34 -36.73
CA THR A 489 35.78 -11.27 -37.63
C THR A 489 35.33 -11.26 -39.09
N ASN A 490 35.74 -10.20 -39.80
CA ASN A 490 35.96 -10.02 -41.26
C ASN A 490 34.79 -10.35 -42.21
N ASN A 491 34.37 -9.49 -43.17
CA ASN A 491 35.11 -8.48 -43.91
C ASN A 491 34.15 -7.46 -44.56
N SER A 492 34.72 -6.27 -44.82
CA SER A 492 34.28 -5.19 -45.72
C SER A 492 33.04 -4.35 -45.35
N SER A 493 33.33 -3.21 -44.69
CA SER A 493 32.89 -1.82 -45.02
C SER A 493 31.37 -1.53 -45.07
N THR A 494 30.74 -0.61 -44.34
CA THR A 494 31.16 0.69 -43.75
C THR A 494 30.08 1.19 -42.75
N ILE A 495 30.57 1.77 -41.66
CA ILE A 495 30.12 2.86 -40.74
C ILE A 495 28.62 3.26 -40.63
N ILE A 496 28.26 3.45 -39.36
CA ILE A 496 26.99 3.62 -38.65
C ILE A 496 26.78 5.10 -38.28
N GLU A 497 25.53 5.52 -38.13
CA GLU A 497 25.07 6.35 -36.98
C GLU A 497 23.96 5.61 -36.22
#